data_AF-A0A9P4TPE5-F1
#
_entry.id   AF-A0A9P4TPE5-F1
#
_cell.length_a   1.000
_cell.length_b   1.000
_cell.length_c   1.000
_cell.angle_alpha   90.00
_cell.angle_beta   90.00
_cell.angle_gamma   90.00
#
_symmetry.space_group_name_H-M   'P 1'
#
loop_
_entity.id
_entity.type
_entity.pdbx_description
1 polymer ?
#
loop_
_entity_poly.entity_id
_entity_poly.type
_entity_poly.pdbx_seq_one_letter_code
_entity_poly.pdbx_strand_id
1 'polypeptide(L)'
;MAQTLHIAILNADTPVPTVSPIYSSYGAMFTTLLSSAATRLSPSLTITTTEYDVFNTQDYPSPCDLHNTDLILITGSGKSAYDDLPWIHTLTSFIQSTYLSHPDVKWFGSCFGHQIICHALLQPYKACVMPSPVGFEIGVFPTSIDPLFAECFKASTGSVVPATLRLQYVHGDLVHIPDDHTLPETCYLLRSEFWIARSIKTTYDMDYAKS
;
A
#
# COMPACT_ATOMS: atom_id res chain seq x y z
N MET A 1 -18.12 14.35 15.68
CA MET A 1 -17.45 15.45 14.96
C MET A 1 -17.22 14.98 13.53
N ALA A 2 -17.38 15.84 12.52
CA ALA A 2 -17.01 15.47 11.15
C ALA A 2 -15.48 15.30 11.09
N GLN A 3 -15.02 14.22 10.49
CA GLN A 3 -13.60 13.92 10.29
C GLN A 3 -13.28 14.02 8.80
N THR A 4 -12.14 14.60 8.46
CA THR A 4 -11.60 14.57 7.10
C THR A 4 -10.33 13.74 7.12
N LEU A 5 -10.20 12.81 6.17
CA LEU A 5 -8.95 12.10 5.91
C LEU A 5 -8.42 12.51 4.53
N HIS A 6 -7.18 12.96 4.50
CA HIS A 6 -6.47 13.29 3.28
C HIS A 6 -5.60 12.12 2.80
N ILE A 7 -5.78 11.74 1.53
CA ILE A 7 -5.03 10.64 0.91
C ILE A 7 -4.21 11.18 -0.27
N ALA A 8 -2.89 11.06 -0.19
CA ALA A 8 -2.01 11.27 -1.33
C ALA A 8 -1.98 10.00 -2.18
N ILE A 9 -2.38 10.08 -3.44
CA ILE A 9 -2.43 8.94 -4.35
C ILE A 9 -1.29 9.04 -5.36
N LEU A 10 -0.38 8.07 -5.33
CA LEU A 10 0.72 7.93 -6.28
C LEU A 10 0.28 7.00 -7.42
N ASN A 11 -0.02 7.59 -8.58
CA ASN A 11 -0.35 6.87 -9.80
C ASN A 11 0.93 6.26 -10.40
N ALA A 12 1.05 4.94 -10.28
CA ALA A 12 2.18 4.16 -10.79
C ALA A 12 1.98 3.63 -12.23
N ASP A 13 0.88 4.02 -12.88
CA ASP A 13 0.55 3.71 -14.27
C ASP A 13 -0.65 4.54 -14.74
N THR A 14 -1.04 4.37 -16.01
CA THR A 14 -2.20 4.99 -16.64
C THR A 14 -3.31 3.97 -16.92
N PRO A 15 -4.59 4.36 -16.83
CA PRO A 15 -5.69 3.45 -17.12
C PRO A 15 -5.62 2.86 -18.54
N VAL A 16 -5.83 1.54 -18.64
CA VAL A 16 -5.96 0.84 -19.91
C VAL A 16 -7.10 1.40 -20.78
N PRO A 17 -7.10 1.22 -22.12
CA PRO A 17 -8.07 1.86 -23.02
C PRO A 17 -9.55 1.58 -22.73
N THR A 18 -9.86 0.47 -22.07
CA THR A 18 -11.23 0.13 -21.66
C THR A 18 -11.70 0.86 -20.41
N VAL A 19 -10.77 1.40 -19.61
CA VAL A 19 -11.02 2.09 -18.33
C VAL A 19 -10.87 3.61 -18.48
N SER A 20 -9.95 4.08 -19.34
CA SER A 20 -9.70 5.51 -19.55
C SER A 20 -10.92 6.35 -19.97
N PRO A 21 -11.98 5.82 -20.62
CA PRO A 21 -13.20 6.60 -20.86
C PRO A 21 -14.04 6.86 -19.61
N ILE A 22 -13.83 6.09 -18.53
CA ILE A 22 -14.60 6.15 -17.29
C ILE A 22 -13.83 6.93 -16.22
N TYR A 23 -12.53 6.71 -16.13
CA TYR A 23 -11.65 7.34 -15.15
C TYR A 23 -10.44 7.97 -15.83
N SER A 24 -10.15 9.22 -15.50
CA SER A 24 -8.98 9.95 -16.01
C SER A 24 -7.65 9.38 -15.51
N SER A 25 -7.65 8.70 -14.36
CA SER A 25 -6.49 8.10 -13.71
C SER A 25 -6.94 6.95 -12.80
N TYR A 26 -5.99 6.12 -12.36
CA TYR A 26 -6.28 5.13 -11.32
C TYR A 26 -6.59 5.80 -9.97
N GLY A 27 -5.99 6.95 -9.68
CA GLY A 27 -6.29 7.76 -8.51
C GLY A 27 -7.74 8.21 -8.47
N ALA A 28 -8.29 8.72 -9.58
CA ALA A 28 -9.71 9.10 -9.66
C ALA A 28 -10.66 7.91 -9.39
N MET A 29 -10.27 6.71 -9.83
CA MET A 29 -10.99 5.47 -9.51
C MET A 29 -10.94 5.18 -8.01
N PHE A 30 -9.77 5.24 -7.37
CA PHE A 30 -9.64 5.06 -5.92
C PHE A 30 -10.40 6.12 -5.11
N THR A 31 -10.33 7.39 -5.50
CA THR A 31 -11.10 8.48 -4.88
C THR A 31 -12.59 8.17 -4.90
N THR A 32 -13.11 7.72 -6.04
CA THR A 32 -14.53 7.34 -6.19
C THR A 32 -14.89 6.17 -5.27
N LEU A 33 -14.09 5.11 -5.27
CA LEU A 33 -14.33 3.90 -4.47
C LEU A 33 -14.28 4.18 -2.97
N LEU A 34 -13.24 4.89 -2.51
CA LEU A 34 -13.02 5.21 -1.10
C LEU A 34 -14.06 6.20 -0.58
N SER A 35 -14.40 7.24 -1.35
CA SER A 35 -15.46 8.18 -0.97
C SER A 35 -16.80 7.47 -0.86
N SER A 36 -17.13 6.61 -1.83
CA SER A 36 -18.36 5.81 -1.79
C SER A 36 -18.41 4.87 -0.58
N ALA A 37 -17.28 4.27 -0.20
CA ALA A 37 -17.18 3.44 1.00
C ALA A 37 -17.34 4.26 2.28
N ALA A 38 -16.68 5.42 2.37
CA ALA A 38 -16.79 6.33 3.50
C ALA A 38 -18.24 6.79 3.72
N THR A 39 -18.94 7.20 2.66
CA THR A 39 -20.36 7.58 2.75
C THR A 39 -21.24 6.45 3.31
N ARG A 40 -20.98 5.19 2.93
CA ARG A 40 -21.76 4.05 3.41
C ARG A 40 -21.43 3.63 4.84
N LEU A 41 -20.14 3.64 5.20
CA LEU A 41 -19.64 3.04 6.44
C LEU A 41 -19.52 4.05 7.59
N SER A 42 -19.23 5.31 7.27
CA SER A 42 -19.03 6.38 8.24
C SER A 42 -19.47 7.72 7.63
N PRO A 43 -20.78 8.05 7.64
CA PRO A 43 -21.30 9.26 6.99
C PRO A 43 -20.69 10.59 7.47
N SER A 44 -20.06 10.60 8.66
CA SER A 44 -19.33 11.76 9.19
C SER A 44 -17.87 11.84 8.73
N LEU A 45 -17.39 10.89 7.94
CA LEU A 45 -16.05 10.86 7.37
C LEU A 45 -16.07 11.38 5.93
N THR A 46 -15.26 12.39 5.68
CA THR A 46 -14.99 12.93 4.35
C THR A 46 -13.60 12.47 3.89
N ILE A 47 -13.51 11.93 2.67
CA ILE A 47 -12.24 11.62 2.03
C ILE A 47 -11.89 12.75 1.08
N THR A 48 -10.68 13.27 1.19
CA THR A 48 -10.08 14.17 0.20
C THR A 48 -8.82 13.54 -0.36
N THR A 49 -8.51 13.81 -1.63
CA THR A 49 -7.40 13.16 -2.31
C THR A 49 -6.59 14.15 -3.14
N THR A 50 -5.27 14.01 -3.13
CA THR A 50 -4.36 14.67 -4.08
C THR A 50 -3.65 13.59 -4.87
N GLU A 51 -3.62 13.73 -6.19
CA GLU A 51 -2.99 12.75 -7.09
C GLU A 51 -1.61 13.24 -7.55
N TYR A 52 -0.66 12.32 -7.61
CA TYR A 52 0.70 12.52 -8.09
C TYR A 52 1.03 11.47 -9.15
N ASP A 53 1.58 11.87 -10.29
CA ASP A 53 1.98 10.95 -11.35
C ASP A 53 3.48 10.58 -11.18
N VAL A 54 3.71 9.50 -10.46
CA VAL A 54 5.07 8.98 -10.20
C VAL A 54 5.63 8.23 -11.40
N PHE A 55 4.78 7.84 -12.35
CA PHE A 55 5.14 7.02 -13.50
C PHE A 55 5.65 7.85 -14.68
N ASN A 56 4.87 8.82 -15.16
CA ASN A 56 5.23 9.63 -16.34
C ASN A 56 6.06 10.85 -15.97
N THR A 57 5.65 11.58 -14.92
CA THR A 57 6.25 12.86 -14.57
C THR A 57 7.21 12.79 -13.39
N GLN A 58 7.24 11.66 -12.67
CA GLN A 58 7.97 11.51 -11.41
C GLN A 58 7.62 12.65 -10.44
N ASP A 59 6.34 12.97 -10.35
CA ASP A 59 5.79 13.96 -9.44
C ASP A 59 5.48 13.30 -8.09
N TYR A 60 5.82 13.97 -6.99
CA TYR A 60 5.73 13.42 -5.63
C TYR A 60 5.27 14.50 -4.64
N PRO A 61 4.60 14.11 -3.54
CA PRO A 61 4.29 15.03 -2.45
C PRO A 61 5.54 15.75 -1.93
N SER A 62 5.45 17.07 -1.80
CA SER A 62 6.48 17.83 -1.10
C SER A 62 6.44 17.54 0.40
N PRO A 63 7.51 17.84 1.16
CA PRO A 63 7.49 17.71 2.63
C PRO A 63 6.30 18.46 3.28
N CYS A 64 5.91 19.62 2.73
CA CYS A 64 4.75 20.37 3.20
C CYS A 64 3.41 19.64 2.94
N ASP A 65 3.30 18.94 1.81
CA ASP A 65 2.11 18.16 1.48
C ASP A 65 1.98 16.94 2.42
N LEU A 66 3.11 16.30 2.73
CA LEU A 66 3.18 15.14 3.62
C LEU A 66 2.71 15.46 5.05
N HIS A 67 2.96 16.67 5.55
CA HIS A 67 2.45 17.12 6.85
C HIS A 67 0.90 17.14 6.94
N ASN A 68 0.22 17.28 5.81
CA ASN A 68 -1.24 17.30 5.72
C ASN A 68 -1.81 15.99 5.15
N THR A 69 -1.01 14.92 5.08
CA THR A 69 -1.38 13.64 4.51
C THR A 69 -1.58 12.59 5.60
N ASP A 70 -2.76 11.96 5.65
CA ASP A 70 -3.04 10.88 6.60
C ASP A 70 -2.60 9.51 6.05
N LEU A 71 -2.71 9.32 4.74
CA LEU A 71 -2.45 8.06 4.04
C LEU A 71 -1.80 8.32 2.68
N ILE A 72 -0.78 7.54 2.34
CA ILE A 72 -0.28 7.41 0.98
C ILE A 72 -0.84 6.11 0.38
N LEU A 73 -1.46 6.24 -0.80
CA LEU A 73 -1.95 5.14 -1.61
C LEU A 73 -1.11 5.01 -2.87
N ILE A 74 -0.54 3.83 -3.14
CA ILE A 74 0.17 3.55 -4.39
C ILE A 74 -0.68 2.63 -5.26
N THR A 75 -0.94 3.03 -6.51
CA THR A 75 -1.76 2.25 -7.43
C THR A 75 -1.02 1.02 -7.98
N GLY A 76 -1.75 0.18 -8.71
CA GLY A 76 -1.13 -0.88 -9.51
C GLY A 76 -0.35 -0.31 -10.70
N SER A 77 0.47 -1.17 -11.30
CA SER A 77 1.24 -0.92 -12.50
C SER A 77 1.38 -2.22 -13.31
N GLY A 78 1.52 -2.09 -14.63
CA GLY A 78 1.94 -3.19 -15.50
C GLY A 78 3.44 -3.52 -15.42
N LYS A 79 4.20 -2.79 -14.59
CA LYS A 79 5.61 -3.05 -14.28
C LYS A 79 5.78 -3.89 -13.02
N SER A 80 6.94 -4.51 -12.87
CA SER A 80 7.31 -5.26 -11.67
C SER A 80 8.10 -4.38 -10.71
N ALA A 81 7.94 -4.56 -9.39
CA ALA A 81 8.65 -3.76 -8.38
C ALA A 81 10.18 -3.93 -8.40
N TYR A 82 10.69 -4.98 -9.06
CA TYR A 82 12.11 -5.26 -9.24
C TYR A 82 12.65 -4.88 -10.62
N ASP A 83 11.82 -4.27 -11.50
CA ASP A 83 12.30 -3.80 -12.79
C ASP A 83 13.37 -2.72 -12.60
N ASP A 84 14.47 -2.79 -13.36
CA ASP A 84 15.55 -1.81 -13.31
C ASP A 84 15.18 -0.55 -14.11
N LEU A 85 14.22 0.21 -13.58
CA LEU A 85 13.71 1.45 -14.19
C LEU A 85 13.98 2.65 -13.26
N PRO A 86 14.46 3.79 -13.78
CA PRO A 86 14.78 4.96 -12.96
C PRO A 86 13.64 5.42 -12.03
N TRP A 87 12.39 5.43 -12.52
CA TRP A 87 11.26 5.87 -11.71
C TRP A 87 10.93 4.90 -10.55
N ILE A 88 11.26 3.60 -10.68
CA ILE A 88 11.09 2.60 -9.61
C ILE A 88 12.12 2.85 -8.50
N HIS A 89 13.36 3.16 -8.87
CA HIS A 89 14.40 3.55 -7.90
C HIS A 89 14.04 4.84 -7.18
N THR A 90 13.51 5.84 -7.90
CA THR A 90 13.01 7.08 -7.31
C THR A 90 11.86 6.81 -6.34
N LEU A 91 10.87 6.00 -6.75
CA LEU A 91 9.73 5.64 -5.90
C LEU A 91 10.16 4.87 -4.65
N THR A 92 11.10 3.93 -4.79
CA THR A 92 11.67 3.18 -3.67
C THR A 92 12.33 4.12 -2.65
N SER A 93 13.15 5.06 -3.14
CA SER A 93 13.82 6.06 -2.31
C SER A 93 12.82 6.99 -1.61
N PHE A 94 11.76 7.40 -2.33
CA PHE A 94 10.66 8.19 -1.77
C PHE A 94 9.95 7.44 -0.63
N ILE A 95 9.62 6.15 -0.83
CA ILE A 95 8.96 5.33 0.18
C ILE A 95 9.83 5.23 1.44
N GLN A 96 11.11 4.88 1.30
CA GLN A 96 12.03 4.74 2.43
C GLN A 96 12.20 6.05 3.21
N SER A 97 12.45 7.15 2.50
CA SER A 97 12.65 8.46 3.14
C SER A 97 11.39 8.98 3.81
N THR A 98 10.23 8.87 3.16
CA THR A 98 8.94 9.32 3.70
C THR A 98 8.53 8.49 4.91
N TYR A 99 8.70 7.18 4.84
CA TYR A 99 8.39 6.28 5.95
C TYR A 99 9.22 6.60 7.21
N LEU A 100 10.50 6.93 7.06
CA LEU A 100 11.37 7.30 8.19
C LEU A 100 11.08 8.70 8.73
N SER A 101 10.79 9.67 7.86
CA SER A 101 10.61 11.08 8.23
C SER A 101 9.19 11.45 8.66
N HIS A 102 8.18 10.68 8.24
CA HIS A 102 6.77 10.93 8.50
C HIS A 102 6.07 9.66 9.05
N PRO A 103 6.44 9.17 10.25
CA PRO A 103 5.99 7.88 10.79
C PRO A 103 4.47 7.82 11.09
N ASP A 104 3.79 8.97 11.10
CA ASP A 104 2.36 9.07 11.29
C ASP A 104 1.57 8.79 10.00
N VAL A 105 2.17 8.98 8.82
CA VAL A 105 1.55 8.70 7.52
C VAL A 105 1.34 7.20 7.35
N LYS A 106 0.11 6.79 7.03
CA LYS A 106 -0.22 5.39 6.76
C LYS A 106 0.11 5.05 5.31
N TRP A 107 0.27 3.76 5.02
CA TRP A 107 0.58 3.28 3.68
C TRP A 107 -0.43 2.22 3.24
N PHE A 108 -0.90 2.34 2.00
CA PHE A 108 -1.70 1.33 1.33
C PHE A 108 -1.21 1.18 -0.11
N GLY A 109 -1.14 -0.06 -0.58
CA GLY A 109 -0.71 -0.37 -1.94
C GLY A 109 -1.65 -1.37 -2.59
N SER A 110 -1.95 -1.16 -3.88
CA SER A 110 -2.73 -2.10 -4.69
C SER A 110 -1.85 -2.75 -5.75
N CYS A 111 -1.86 -4.08 -5.88
CA CYS A 111 -1.02 -4.82 -6.84
C CYS A 111 0.46 -4.37 -6.75
N PHE A 112 1.09 -3.90 -7.83
CA PHE A 112 2.43 -3.29 -7.81
C PHE A 112 2.67 -2.37 -6.59
N GLY A 113 1.68 -1.54 -6.21
CA GLY A 113 1.79 -0.65 -5.07
C GLY A 113 2.10 -1.37 -3.75
N HIS A 114 1.51 -2.54 -3.48
CA HIS A 114 1.85 -3.29 -2.27
C HIS A 114 3.25 -3.91 -2.38
N GLN A 115 3.61 -4.37 -3.58
CA GLN A 115 4.90 -5.01 -3.85
C GLN A 115 6.04 -4.03 -3.68
N ILE A 116 5.92 -2.81 -4.23
CA ILE A 116 6.96 -1.79 -4.12
C ILE A 116 7.13 -1.26 -2.69
N ILE A 117 6.05 -1.18 -1.91
CA ILE A 117 6.14 -0.87 -0.47
C ILE A 117 6.94 -1.95 0.26
N CYS A 118 6.66 -3.23 -0.02
CA CYS A 118 7.39 -4.34 0.59
C CYS A 118 8.84 -4.36 0.14
N HIS A 119 9.09 -4.17 -1.16
CA HIS A 119 10.43 -4.07 -1.72
C HIS A 119 11.25 -2.98 -1.02
N ALA A 120 10.66 -1.80 -0.86
CA ALA A 120 11.32 -0.65 -0.25
C ALA A 120 11.60 -0.83 1.25
N LEU A 121 10.63 -1.38 2.01
CA LEU A 121 10.68 -1.37 3.48
C LEU A 121 11.14 -2.69 4.10
N LEU A 122 10.96 -3.82 3.41
CA LEU A 122 11.23 -5.15 3.95
C LEU A 122 12.54 -5.77 3.45
N GLN A 123 13.27 -5.08 2.58
CA GLN A 123 14.61 -5.50 2.15
C GLN A 123 15.58 -5.79 3.33
N PRO A 124 15.59 -5.02 4.44
CA PRO A 124 16.41 -5.35 5.61
C PRO A 124 16.06 -6.69 6.27
N TYR A 125 14.85 -7.21 6.04
CA TYR A 125 14.36 -8.51 6.52
C TYR A 125 14.51 -9.60 5.46
N LYS A 126 15.31 -9.35 4.42
CA LYS A 126 15.52 -10.22 3.25
C LYS A 126 14.24 -10.58 2.49
N ALA A 127 13.14 -9.86 2.71
CA ALA A 127 11.96 -10.02 1.88
C ALA A 127 12.24 -9.46 0.49
N CYS A 128 11.71 -10.12 -0.54
CA CYS A 128 11.89 -9.70 -1.93
C CYS A 128 10.61 -9.86 -2.72
N VAL A 129 10.49 -9.07 -3.79
CA VAL A 129 9.45 -9.27 -4.81
C VAL A 129 10.07 -10.08 -5.92
N MET A 130 9.36 -11.10 -6.40
CA MET A 130 9.85 -11.97 -7.45
C MET A 130 8.71 -12.48 -8.34
N PRO A 131 9.00 -12.94 -9.57
CA PRO A 131 8.02 -13.62 -10.38
C PRO A 131 7.43 -14.81 -9.62
N SER A 132 6.12 -14.97 -9.71
CA SER A 132 5.41 -16.12 -9.16
C SER A 132 5.83 -17.39 -9.90
N PRO A 133 6.21 -18.47 -9.19
CA PRO A 133 6.61 -19.73 -9.83
C PRO A 133 5.44 -20.42 -10.54
N VAL A 134 4.20 -20.04 -10.23
CA VAL A 134 2.98 -20.55 -10.88
C VAL A 134 2.48 -19.63 -12.01
N GLY A 135 3.19 -18.54 -12.28
CA GLY A 135 2.84 -17.57 -13.30
C GLY A 135 1.72 -16.62 -12.87
N PHE A 136 0.93 -16.16 -13.83
CA PHE A 136 -0.12 -15.18 -13.62
C PHE A 136 -1.33 -15.75 -12.87
N GLU A 137 -1.71 -15.10 -11.77
CA GLU A 137 -3.01 -15.29 -11.13
C GLU A 137 -4.02 -14.31 -11.74
N ILE A 138 -4.96 -14.83 -12.52
CA ILE A 138 -6.02 -14.05 -13.17
C ILE A 138 -7.37 -14.64 -12.79
N GLY A 139 -8.15 -13.94 -11.98
CA GLY A 139 -9.49 -14.37 -11.60
C GLY A 139 -9.91 -13.92 -10.21
N VAL A 140 -11.04 -14.46 -9.75
CA VAL A 140 -11.57 -14.20 -8.40
C VAL A 140 -11.29 -15.41 -7.52
N PHE A 141 -10.43 -15.23 -6.53
CA PHE A 141 -9.96 -16.31 -5.65
C PHE A 141 -10.43 -16.10 -4.20
N PRO A 142 -10.71 -17.19 -3.45
CA PRO A 142 -10.91 -17.10 -2.02
C PRO A 142 -9.58 -16.80 -1.31
N THR A 143 -9.60 -15.76 -0.50
CA THR A 143 -8.47 -15.27 0.30
C THR A 143 -8.84 -15.47 1.75
N SER A 144 -8.08 -16.32 2.46
CA SER A 144 -8.21 -16.44 3.91
C SER A 144 -7.73 -15.15 4.55
N ILE A 145 -8.42 -14.69 5.58
CA ILE A 145 -8.05 -13.51 6.35
C ILE A 145 -7.31 -13.97 7.60
N ASP A 146 -6.14 -13.39 7.84
CA ASP A 146 -5.38 -13.67 9.04
C ASP A 146 -6.16 -13.27 10.31
N PRO A 147 -6.18 -14.15 11.34
CA PRO A 147 -6.92 -13.88 12.57
C PRO A 147 -6.47 -12.60 13.29
N LEU A 148 -5.17 -12.30 13.34
CA LEU A 148 -4.66 -11.09 14.01
C LEU A 148 -5.10 -9.84 13.26
N PHE A 149 -5.11 -9.89 11.92
CA PHE A 149 -5.68 -8.81 11.13
C PHE A 149 -7.17 -8.61 11.44
N ALA A 150 -7.96 -9.68 11.46
CA ALA A 150 -9.38 -9.62 11.75
C ALA A 150 -9.66 -9.04 13.15
N GLU A 151 -8.85 -9.43 14.15
CA GLU A 151 -8.91 -8.90 15.51
C GLU A 151 -8.55 -7.41 15.55
N CYS A 152 -7.46 -7.00 14.90
CA CYS A 152 -7.06 -5.59 14.80
C CYS A 152 -8.13 -4.74 14.11
N PHE A 153 -8.74 -5.25 13.04
CA PHE A 153 -9.81 -4.56 12.33
C PHE A 153 -11.06 -4.43 13.19
N LYS A 154 -11.47 -5.50 13.87
CA LYS A 154 -12.61 -5.48 14.81
C LYS A 154 -12.36 -4.52 15.97
N ALA A 155 -11.16 -4.52 16.55
CA ALA A 155 -10.80 -3.60 17.62
C ALA A 155 -10.84 -2.13 17.15
N SER A 156 -10.52 -1.87 15.88
CA SER A 156 -10.47 -0.51 15.32
C SER A 156 -11.82 0.00 14.82
N THR A 157 -12.68 -0.87 14.29
CA THR A 157 -13.92 -0.48 13.57
C THR A 157 -15.20 -0.99 14.23
N GLY A 158 -15.10 -1.90 15.20
CA GLY A 158 -16.24 -2.65 15.74
C GLY A 158 -16.85 -3.68 14.78
N SER A 159 -16.37 -3.74 13.53
CA SER A 159 -16.92 -4.60 12.48
C SER A 159 -16.23 -5.95 12.44
N VAL A 160 -17.01 -7.01 12.20
CA VAL A 160 -16.48 -8.36 12.03
C VAL A 160 -16.05 -8.54 10.58
N VAL A 161 -14.80 -8.95 10.38
CA VAL A 161 -14.28 -9.36 9.06
C VAL A 161 -14.58 -10.84 8.85
N PRO A 162 -15.13 -11.25 7.69
CA PRO A 162 -15.30 -12.66 7.40
C PRO A 162 -13.94 -13.37 7.33
N ALA A 163 -13.90 -14.64 7.74
CA ALA A 163 -12.68 -15.45 7.71
C ALA A 163 -12.11 -15.65 6.29
N THR A 164 -12.95 -15.49 5.26
CA THR A 164 -12.56 -15.56 3.86
C THR A 164 -13.22 -14.44 3.07
N LEU A 165 -12.45 -13.79 2.18
CA LEU A 165 -12.95 -12.84 1.18
C LEU A 165 -12.72 -13.38 -0.23
N ARG A 166 -13.52 -12.95 -1.19
CA ARG A 166 -13.24 -13.22 -2.61
C ARG A 166 -12.62 -11.97 -3.20
N LEU A 167 -11.36 -12.05 -3.60
CA LEU A 167 -10.61 -10.94 -4.18
C LEU A 167 -10.31 -11.22 -5.65
N GLN A 168 -10.30 -10.16 -6.45
CA GLN A 168 -9.87 -10.23 -7.84
C GLN A 168 -8.35 -10.04 -7.90
N TYR A 169 -7.70 -10.98 -8.57
CA TYR A 169 -6.24 -11.01 -8.75
C TYR A 169 -5.92 -10.90 -10.24
N VAL A 170 -4.92 -10.06 -10.54
CA VAL A 170 -4.32 -9.87 -11.87
C VAL A 170 -2.85 -9.46 -11.65
N HIS A 171 -2.00 -10.41 -11.28
CA HIS A 171 -0.56 -10.20 -11.13
C HIS A 171 0.22 -11.49 -11.44
N GLY A 172 1.48 -11.33 -11.82
CA GLY A 172 2.42 -12.42 -12.04
C GLY A 172 3.55 -12.49 -11.02
N ASP A 173 3.53 -11.62 -10.00
CA ASP A 173 4.62 -11.44 -9.03
C ASP A 173 4.10 -11.69 -7.62
N LEU A 174 4.98 -12.12 -6.70
CA LEU A 174 4.68 -12.33 -5.29
C LEU A 174 5.70 -11.63 -4.39
N VAL A 175 5.31 -11.39 -3.13
CA VAL A 175 6.23 -10.97 -2.06
C VAL A 175 6.70 -12.23 -1.32
N HIS A 176 7.98 -12.56 -1.44
CA HIS A 176 8.61 -13.65 -0.72
C HIS A 176 9.23 -13.14 0.59
N ILE A 177 8.95 -13.84 1.69
CA ILE A 177 9.47 -13.57 3.02
C ILE A 177 10.20 -14.84 3.46
N PRO A 178 11.52 -14.80 3.73
CA PRO A 178 12.26 -15.98 4.13
C PRO A 178 11.80 -16.54 5.48
N ASP A 179 11.81 -17.88 5.60
CA ASP A 179 11.37 -18.60 6.81
C ASP A 179 12.22 -18.29 8.06
N ASP A 180 13.44 -17.78 7.89
CA ASP A 180 14.40 -17.46 8.96
C ASP A 180 14.26 -16.04 9.54
N HIS A 181 13.27 -15.26 9.09
CA HIS A 181 13.10 -13.87 9.50
C HIS A 181 11.72 -13.55 10.07
N THR A 182 11.71 -13.07 11.32
CA THR A 182 10.57 -12.37 11.91
C THR A 182 10.45 -10.98 11.32
N LEU A 183 9.32 -10.73 10.68
CA LEU A 183 8.88 -9.38 10.32
C LEU A 183 8.73 -8.53 11.59
N PRO A 184 8.74 -7.19 11.46
CA PRO A 184 8.38 -6.31 12.57
C PRO A 184 7.03 -6.71 13.18
N GLU A 185 6.89 -6.63 14.51
CA GLU A 185 5.62 -6.93 15.21
C GLU A 185 4.43 -6.06 14.76
N THR A 186 4.73 -4.96 14.07
CA THR A 186 3.75 -4.03 13.49
C THR A 186 3.24 -4.44 12.10
N CYS A 187 3.77 -5.52 11.53
CA CYS A 187 3.43 -6.02 10.22
C CYS A 187 2.42 -7.17 10.31
N TYR A 188 1.24 -6.96 9.73
CA TYR A 188 0.19 -7.98 9.66
C TYR A 188 0.00 -8.43 8.20
N LEU A 189 0.03 -9.74 8.00
CA LEU A 189 -0.17 -10.39 6.70
C LEU A 189 -1.65 -10.72 6.54
N LEU A 190 -2.29 -10.32 5.44
CA LEU A 190 -3.65 -10.76 5.10
C LEU A 190 -3.63 -12.16 4.47
N ARG A 191 -2.58 -12.44 3.68
CA ARG A 191 -2.16 -13.71 3.05
C ARG A 191 -0.65 -13.55 2.75
N SER A 192 0.00 -14.53 2.13
CA SER A 192 1.36 -14.44 1.59
C SER A 192 1.67 -13.22 0.70
N GLU A 193 0.70 -12.33 0.40
CA GLU A 193 0.86 -11.24 -0.58
C GLU A 193 0.19 -9.90 -0.22
N PHE A 194 -0.57 -9.77 0.87
CA PHE A 194 -1.25 -8.48 1.19
C PHE A 194 -0.89 -7.98 2.59
N TRP A 195 -0.58 -6.69 2.70
CA TRP A 195 -0.02 -6.08 3.89
C TRP A 195 -0.84 -4.88 4.35
N ILE A 196 -1.04 -4.77 5.67
CA ILE A 196 -1.50 -3.53 6.30
C ILE A 196 -0.51 -3.23 7.44
N ALA A 197 0.36 -2.24 7.22
CA ALA A 197 1.22 -1.71 8.27
C ALA A 197 0.44 -0.66 9.08
N ARG A 198 0.19 -0.95 10.35
CA ARG A 198 -0.10 0.13 11.30
C ARG A 198 1.20 0.91 11.47
N SER A 199 1.13 2.24 11.47
CA SER A 199 2.26 3.15 11.73
C SER A 199 3.28 2.49 12.64
N ILE A 200 4.48 2.29 12.09
CA ILE A 200 5.57 1.66 12.81
C ILE A 200 6.10 2.77 13.70
N LYS A 201 5.66 2.77 14.96
CA LYS A 201 6.41 3.44 16.02
C LYS A 201 7.68 2.64 16.22
N THR A 202 8.73 2.99 15.49
CA THR A 202 10.08 2.62 15.88
C THR A 202 10.43 3.44 17.12
N THR A 203 10.34 2.83 18.29
CA THR A 203 11.27 3.21 19.37
C THR A 203 12.65 2.75 18.92
N TYR A 204 13.35 3.61 18.18
CA TYR A 204 14.78 3.47 17.98
C TYR A 204 15.44 3.76 19.33
N ASP A 205 15.86 2.70 20.03
CA ASP A 205 16.88 2.85 21.07
C ASP A 205 18.21 3.05 20.35
N MET A 206 18.72 4.29 20.41
CA MET A 206 19.99 4.67 19.83
C MET A 206 21.13 4.10 20.67
N ASP A 207 21.54 2.86 20.43
CA ASP A 207 22.74 2.29 21.09
C ASP A 207 23.57 1.40 20.16
N TYR A 208 23.75 1.83 18.90
CA TYR A 208 24.84 1.32 18.05
C TYR A 208 25.65 2.46 17.43
N ALA A 209 26.25 3.25 18.31
CA ALA A 209 27.40 4.09 18.01
C ALA A 209 28.37 4.01 19.18
N LYS A 210 29.10 2.89 19.28
CA LYS A 210 30.46 2.74 19.87
C LYS A 210 30.84 1.25 19.98
N SER A 211 31.58 0.76 19.01
CA SER A 211 32.71 -0.16 19.20
C SER A 211 33.53 -0.23 17.91
#